data_AF-A0A0B0EIT7-F1
#
_entry.id   AF-A0A0B0EIT7-F1
#
_cell.length_a   1.000
_cell.length_b   1.000
_cell.length_c   1.000
_cell.angle_alpha   90.00
_cell.angle_beta   90.00
_cell.angle_gamma   90.00
#
_symmetry.space_group_name_H-M   'P 1'
#
loop_
_entity.id
_entity.type
_entity.pdbx_description
1 polymer ?
#
loop_
_entity_poly.entity_id
_entity_poly.type
_entity_poly.pdbx_seq_one_letter_code
_entity_poly.pdbx_strand_id
1 'polypeptide(L)'
;MSDYRNENGSILNFPDAKTMKNPSEALELECDILVPAALENQITSENVHRIKARIIAEAANGPVTPEAHDILKNRGTLIIPDTYLNAGGVIVSYFEWLNNLSHVRFGRVGRRFEENSRKDFMMAIERITGKRLPENEMKRLVYGPEERTLVNTSLEDTMAVAYNEIRETRTQYGNGIDLRTASFIKVINKIAVSYMELGIFP
;
A
#
# COMPACT_ATOMS: atom_id res chain seq x y z
N MET A 1 -19.63 -11.78 -0.05
CA MET A 1 -18.63 -12.48 -0.91
C MET A 1 -17.57 -13.20 -0.10
N SER A 2 -16.90 -12.57 0.89
CA SER A 2 -15.89 -13.28 1.70
C SER A 2 -16.49 -14.46 2.49
N ASP A 3 -17.65 -14.27 3.10
CA ASP A 3 -18.31 -15.34 3.85
C ASP A 3 -18.73 -16.49 2.91
N TYR A 4 -19.30 -16.16 1.76
CA TYR A 4 -19.63 -17.14 0.72
C TYR A 4 -18.41 -17.95 0.28
N ARG A 5 -17.25 -17.31 0.07
CA ARG A 5 -16.00 -18.01 -0.27
C ARG A 5 -15.55 -18.94 0.85
N ASN A 6 -15.68 -18.51 2.12
CA ASN A 6 -15.28 -19.31 3.27
C ASN A 6 -16.18 -20.55 3.42
N GLU A 7 -17.47 -20.42 3.14
CA GLU A 7 -18.44 -21.53 3.22
C GLU A 7 -18.36 -22.48 2.02
N ASN A 8 -18.16 -21.97 0.81
CA ASN A 8 -18.25 -22.74 -0.43
C ASN A 8 -16.89 -23.11 -1.03
N GLY A 9 -15.79 -22.60 -0.47
CA GLY A 9 -14.42 -22.79 -0.99
C GLY A 9 -14.14 -22.11 -2.34
N SER A 10 -15.11 -21.37 -2.89
CA SER A 10 -15.04 -20.76 -4.21
C SER A 10 -15.89 -19.50 -4.26
N ILE A 11 -15.56 -18.59 -5.19
CA ILE A 11 -16.38 -17.42 -5.51
C ILE A 11 -17.32 -17.68 -6.70
N LEU A 12 -17.24 -18.87 -7.31
CA LEU A 12 -18.10 -19.25 -8.42
C LEU A 12 -19.57 -19.33 -7.96
N ASN A 13 -20.47 -18.89 -8.83
CA ASN A 13 -21.92 -18.88 -8.62
C ASN A 13 -22.36 -18.01 -7.43
N PHE A 14 -21.56 -17.00 -7.08
CA PHE A 14 -21.96 -16.00 -6.09
C PHE A 14 -23.30 -15.36 -6.51
N PRO A 15 -24.35 -15.35 -5.66
CA PRO A 15 -25.73 -15.05 -6.08
C PRO A 15 -25.91 -13.70 -6.78
N ASP A 16 -25.17 -12.68 -6.36
CA ASP A 16 -25.29 -11.31 -6.90
C ASP A 16 -24.26 -11.01 -8.01
N ALA A 17 -23.60 -12.04 -8.56
CA ALA A 17 -22.60 -11.89 -9.60
C ALA A 17 -22.77 -12.93 -10.73
N LYS A 18 -22.30 -12.55 -11.91
CA LYS A 18 -22.24 -13.46 -13.05
C LYS A 18 -20.90 -14.18 -13.07
N THR A 19 -20.94 -15.51 -12.99
CA THR A 19 -19.75 -16.35 -13.17
C THR A 19 -19.19 -16.18 -14.59
N MET A 20 -17.91 -15.84 -14.70
CA MET A 20 -17.17 -15.83 -15.97
C MET A 20 -16.62 -17.23 -16.25
N LYS A 21 -16.72 -17.69 -17.51
CA LYS A 21 -16.21 -19.02 -17.90
C LYS A 21 -14.70 -19.02 -18.06
N ASN A 22 -14.14 -17.94 -18.60
CA ASN A 22 -12.71 -17.74 -18.75
C ASN A 22 -12.25 -16.66 -17.77
N PRO A 23 -11.43 -17.00 -16.75
CA PRO A 23 -10.93 -16.02 -15.79
C PRO A 23 -10.14 -14.87 -16.43
N SER A 24 -9.47 -15.12 -17.57
CA SER A 24 -8.66 -14.11 -18.25
C SER A 24 -9.50 -12.97 -18.84
N GLU A 25 -10.79 -13.22 -19.14
CA GLU A 25 -11.72 -12.18 -19.59
C GLU A 25 -11.97 -11.11 -18.52
N ALA A 26 -11.70 -11.42 -17.24
CA ALA A 26 -11.84 -10.45 -16.15
C ALA A 26 -10.92 -9.24 -16.32
N LEU A 27 -9.75 -9.41 -16.97
CA LEU A 27 -8.81 -8.32 -17.25
C LEU A 27 -9.33 -7.34 -18.31
N GLU A 28 -10.27 -7.79 -19.14
CA GLU A 28 -10.79 -7.07 -20.32
C GLU A 28 -12.13 -6.36 -20.03
N LEU A 29 -12.64 -6.49 -18.80
CA LEU A 29 -13.87 -5.85 -18.34
C LEU A 29 -13.75 -4.33 -18.34
N GLU A 30 -14.88 -3.66 -18.58
CA GLU A 30 -14.95 -2.21 -18.40
C GLU A 30 -14.84 -1.85 -16.92
N CYS A 31 -13.76 -1.14 -16.61
CA CYS A 31 -13.48 -0.59 -15.30
C CYS A 31 -12.57 0.63 -15.44
N ASP A 32 -12.58 1.52 -14.45
CA ASP A 32 -11.65 2.66 -14.41
C ASP A 32 -10.26 2.21 -13.95
N ILE A 33 -10.23 1.31 -12.97
CA ILE A 33 -9.02 0.81 -12.30
C ILE A 33 -9.00 -0.72 -12.41
N LEU A 34 -7.95 -1.25 -13.04
CA LEU A 34 -7.68 -2.68 -13.08
C LEU A 34 -6.58 -3.02 -12.05
N VAL A 35 -6.82 -4.03 -11.22
CA VAL A 35 -5.88 -4.47 -10.17
C VAL A 35 -5.48 -5.94 -10.41
N PRO A 36 -4.45 -6.21 -11.22
CA PRO A 36 -3.92 -7.56 -11.38
C PRO A 36 -3.25 -8.01 -10.08
N ALA A 37 -3.81 -9.01 -9.41
CA ALA A 37 -3.39 -9.49 -8.09
C ALA A 37 -3.24 -11.02 -8.01
N ALA A 38 -2.97 -11.67 -9.14
CA ALA A 38 -2.90 -13.13 -9.25
C ALA A 38 -1.49 -13.65 -9.58
N LEU A 39 -1.09 -13.56 -10.85
CA LEU A 39 0.19 -14.08 -11.37
C LEU A 39 0.91 -12.99 -12.18
N GLU A 40 2.18 -13.23 -12.49
CA GLU A 40 2.95 -12.45 -13.45
C GLU A 40 2.45 -12.62 -14.90
N ASN A 41 2.85 -11.72 -15.79
CA ASN A 41 2.67 -11.80 -17.25
C ASN A 41 1.22 -12.04 -17.71
N GLN A 42 0.24 -11.45 -17.02
CA GLN A 42 -1.18 -11.60 -17.35
C GLN A 42 -1.66 -10.61 -18.41
N ILE A 43 -1.01 -9.45 -18.52
CA ILE A 43 -1.27 -8.45 -19.55
C ILE A 43 -0.08 -8.47 -20.51
N THR A 44 -0.31 -8.98 -21.71
CA THR A 44 0.69 -9.25 -22.75
C THR A 44 0.32 -8.54 -24.05
N SER A 45 1.18 -8.60 -25.06
CA SER A 45 0.89 -8.07 -26.40
C SER A 45 -0.38 -8.64 -27.04
N GLU A 46 -0.81 -9.83 -26.62
CA GLU A 46 -2.00 -10.51 -27.16
C GLU A 46 -3.32 -9.94 -26.65
N ASN A 47 -3.36 -9.45 -25.40
CA ASN A 47 -4.59 -8.97 -24.76
C ASN A 47 -4.60 -7.48 -24.41
N VAL A 48 -3.43 -6.81 -24.43
CA VAL A 48 -3.28 -5.39 -24.09
C VAL A 48 -4.24 -4.47 -24.85
N HIS A 49 -4.57 -4.82 -26.09
CA HIS A 49 -5.48 -4.02 -26.90
C HIS A 49 -6.92 -4.05 -26.40
N ARG A 50 -7.31 -5.11 -25.67
CA ARG A 50 -8.63 -5.33 -25.07
C ARG A 50 -8.73 -4.82 -23.63
N ILE A 51 -7.61 -4.41 -23.02
CA ILE A 51 -7.64 -3.74 -21.71
C ILE A 51 -8.24 -2.34 -21.86
N LYS A 52 -9.28 -2.07 -21.08
CA LYS A 52 -10.07 -0.82 -21.16
C LYS A 52 -9.79 0.16 -20.01
N ALA A 53 -9.08 -0.30 -18.98
CA ALA A 53 -8.83 0.49 -17.78
C ALA A 53 -7.94 1.71 -18.05
N ARG A 54 -8.23 2.81 -17.34
CA ARG A 54 -7.43 4.05 -17.39
C ARG A 54 -6.26 4.01 -16.41
N ILE A 55 -6.40 3.21 -15.36
CA ILE A 55 -5.39 3.00 -14.33
C ILE A 55 -5.15 1.50 -14.18
N ILE A 56 -3.89 1.10 -14.16
CA ILE A 56 -3.47 -0.26 -13.81
C ILE A 56 -2.67 -0.18 -12.51
N ALA A 57 -3.15 -0.89 -11.50
CA ALA A 57 -2.56 -0.97 -10.18
C ALA A 57 -1.97 -2.38 -9.98
N GLU A 58 -0.67 -2.51 -10.17
CA GLU A 58 0.02 -3.80 -10.17
C GLU A 58 0.23 -4.35 -8.75
N ALA A 59 -0.73 -5.15 -8.28
CA ALA A 59 -0.64 -5.78 -6.97
C ALA A 59 0.15 -7.10 -7.00
N ALA A 60 0.17 -7.80 -8.13
CA ALA A 60 1.06 -8.93 -8.40
C ALA A 60 2.48 -8.44 -8.75
N ASN A 61 3.46 -9.34 -8.72
CA ASN A 61 4.80 -9.08 -9.24
C ASN A 61 4.79 -9.24 -10.77
N GLY A 62 5.19 -8.21 -11.51
CA GLY A 62 5.30 -8.23 -12.97
C GLY A 62 4.04 -8.68 -13.74
N PRO A 63 2.82 -8.19 -13.44
CA PRO A 63 1.62 -8.64 -14.15
C PRO A 63 1.54 -8.15 -15.61
N VAL A 64 2.31 -7.12 -15.98
CA VAL A 64 2.32 -6.50 -17.31
C VAL A 64 3.68 -6.74 -17.98
N THR A 65 3.70 -7.29 -19.19
CA THR A 65 4.97 -7.47 -19.93
C THR A 65 5.52 -6.14 -20.43
N PRO A 66 6.84 -6.02 -20.72
CA PRO A 66 7.43 -4.79 -21.23
C PRO A 66 6.75 -4.25 -22.50
N GLU A 67 6.40 -5.13 -23.43
CA GLU A 67 5.73 -4.76 -24.68
C GLU A 67 4.31 -4.21 -24.41
N ALA A 68 3.58 -4.85 -23.50
CA ALA A 68 2.26 -4.39 -23.10
C ALA A 68 2.32 -3.05 -22.34
N HIS A 69 3.33 -2.87 -21.48
CA HIS A 69 3.58 -1.62 -20.75
C HIS A 69 3.74 -0.45 -21.71
N ASP A 70 4.56 -0.60 -22.75
CA ASP A 70 4.77 0.46 -23.74
C ASP A 70 3.49 0.80 -24.51
N ILE A 71 2.70 -0.21 -24.89
CA ILE A 71 1.42 0.00 -25.57
C ILE A 71 0.43 0.76 -24.67
N LEU A 72 0.31 0.36 -23.40
CA LEU A 72 -0.58 0.99 -22.41
C LEU A 72 -0.16 2.43 -22.10
N LYS A 73 1.14 2.65 -21.92
CA LYS A 73 1.74 3.97 -21.71
C LYS A 73 1.46 4.90 -22.89
N ASN A 74 1.67 4.44 -24.12
CA ASN A 74 1.41 5.24 -25.33
C ASN A 74 -0.08 5.56 -25.51
N ARG A 75 -0.97 4.74 -24.95
CA ARG A 75 -2.42 5.02 -24.88
C ARG A 75 -2.81 6.01 -23.77
N GLY A 76 -1.87 6.45 -22.94
CA GLY A 76 -2.12 7.34 -21.81
C GLY A 76 -2.64 6.62 -20.56
N THR A 77 -2.50 5.29 -20.48
CA THR A 77 -2.87 4.52 -19.28
C THR A 77 -1.87 4.80 -18.16
N LEU A 78 -2.37 5.12 -16.96
CA LEU A 78 -1.52 5.28 -15.79
C LEU A 78 -1.21 3.92 -15.18
N ILE A 79 0.06 3.54 -15.17
CA ILE A 79 0.52 2.29 -14.52
C ILE A 79 1.17 2.66 -13.18
N ILE A 80 0.61 2.16 -12.08
CA ILE A 80 1.21 2.21 -10.75
C ILE A 80 2.02 0.92 -10.58
N PRO A 81 3.37 1.01 -10.55
CA PRO A 81 4.23 -0.16 -10.71
C PRO A 81 4.25 -1.04 -9.46
N ASP A 82 4.39 -2.34 -9.68
CA ASP A 82 4.58 -3.38 -8.68
C ASP A 82 5.67 -3.06 -7.65
N THR A 83 6.83 -2.57 -8.10
CA THR A 83 7.95 -2.11 -7.25
C THR A 83 7.56 -1.14 -6.13
N TYR A 84 6.43 -0.44 -6.28
CA TYR A 84 5.86 0.43 -5.27
C TYR A 84 4.60 -0.17 -4.65
N LEU A 85 3.61 -0.53 -5.49
CA LEU A 85 2.25 -0.79 -5.00
C LEU A 85 2.14 -2.03 -4.11
N ASN A 86 2.91 -3.08 -4.41
CA ASN A 86 2.85 -4.34 -3.65
C ASN A 86 3.80 -4.35 -2.43
N ALA A 87 4.61 -3.31 -2.26
CA ALA A 87 5.62 -3.21 -1.19
C ALA A 87 5.00 -3.19 0.22
N GLY A 88 3.70 -2.90 0.34
CA GLY A 88 3.00 -2.88 1.62
C GLY A 88 3.10 -4.20 2.40
N GLY A 89 3.13 -5.35 1.70
CA GLY A 89 3.34 -6.64 2.35
C GLY A 89 4.71 -6.74 3.03
N VAL A 90 5.77 -6.33 2.32
CA VAL A 90 7.15 -6.35 2.83
C VAL A 90 7.32 -5.36 3.99
N ILE A 91 6.70 -4.18 3.91
CA ILE A 91 6.73 -3.16 4.97
C ILE A 91 6.10 -3.70 6.26
N VAL A 92 4.93 -4.33 6.18
CA VAL A 92 4.27 -4.89 7.36
C VAL A 92 5.04 -6.09 7.91
N SER A 93 5.60 -6.96 7.06
CA SER A 93 6.51 -8.02 7.51
C SER A 93 7.75 -7.49 8.23
N TYR A 94 8.29 -6.35 7.78
CA TYR A 94 9.40 -5.69 8.46
C TYR A 94 8.98 -5.18 9.85
N PHE A 95 7.79 -4.58 9.97
CA PHE A 95 7.24 -4.20 11.28
C PHE A 95 7.01 -5.40 12.20
N GLU A 96 6.54 -6.53 11.66
CA GLU A 96 6.41 -7.78 12.42
C GLU A 96 7.77 -8.28 12.91
N TRP A 97 8.80 -8.25 12.07
CA TRP A 97 10.16 -8.63 12.45
C TRP A 97 10.72 -7.74 13.57
N LEU A 98 10.53 -6.43 13.48
CA LEU A 98 10.92 -5.49 14.55
C LEU A 98 10.17 -5.76 15.86
N ASN A 99 8.85 -6.03 15.78
CA ASN A 99 8.05 -6.43 16.94
C ASN A 99 8.63 -7.69 17.59
N ASN A 100 8.97 -8.71 16.81
CA ASN A 100 9.50 -9.97 17.31
C ASN A 100 10.87 -9.82 17.98
N LEU A 101 11.77 -9.02 17.39
CA LEU A 101 13.10 -8.73 17.96
C LEU A 101 13.05 -7.95 19.27
N SER A 102 12.09 -7.04 19.40
CA SER A 102 12.01 -6.19 20.59
C SER A 102 11.60 -6.96 21.86
N HIS A 103 11.08 -8.19 21.73
CA HIS A 103 10.52 -9.03 22.81
C HIS A 103 9.51 -8.33 23.74
N VAL A 104 9.08 -7.12 23.35
CA VAL A 104 8.19 -6.24 24.07
C VAL A 104 7.16 -5.81 23.04
N ARG A 105 5.88 -6.13 23.26
CA ARG A 105 4.82 -5.59 22.39
C ARG A 105 4.97 -4.07 22.35
N PHE A 106 5.05 -3.47 21.16
CA PHE A 106 5.15 -2.03 21.01
C PHE A 106 4.06 -1.35 21.85
N GLY A 107 4.47 -0.39 22.66
CA GLY A 107 3.60 0.31 23.59
C GLY A 107 3.36 -0.36 24.95
N ARG A 108 3.75 -1.62 25.23
CA ARG A 108 3.55 -2.21 26.58
C ARG A 108 4.39 -1.52 27.66
N VAL A 109 5.64 -1.20 27.36
CA VAL A 109 6.51 -0.44 28.26
C VAL A 109 6.22 1.04 28.00
N GLY A 110 5.47 1.67 28.90
CA GLY A 110 5.05 3.07 28.78
C GLY A 110 3.57 3.31 28.56
N ARG A 111 2.78 2.32 28.07
CA ARG A 111 1.32 2.51 27.83
C ARG A 111 0.60 3.13 29.00
N ARG A 112 0.72 2.51 30.17
CA ARG A 112 0.03 2.95 31.37
C ARG A 112 0.47 4.34 31.80
N PHE A 113 1.74 4.66 31.59
CA PHE A 113 2.27 5.99 31.90
C PHE A 113 1.71 7.05 30.94
N GLU A 114 1.67 6.77 29.64
CA GLU A 114 1.07 7.65 28.63
C GLU A 114 -0.45 7.79 28.81
N GLU A 115 -1.16 6.69 29.06
CA GLU A 115 -2.60 6.68 29.36
C GLU A 115 -2.90 7.56 30.58
N ASN A 116 -2.15 7.38 31.67
CA ASN A 116 -2.31 8.21 32.87
C ASN A 116 -1.99 9.68 32.59
N SER A 117 -0.91 9.98 31.87
CA SER A 117 -0.53 11.35 31.53
C SER A 117 -1.58 12.05 30.66
N ARG A 118 -2.13 11.35 29.65
CA ARG A 118 -3.22 11.86 28.80
C ARG A 118 -4.50 12.07 29.60
N LYS A 119 -4.80 11.17 30.55
CA LYS A 119 -5.94 11.29 31.44
C LYS A 119 -5.80 12.53 32.34
N ASP A 120 -4.64 12.73 32.94
CA ASP A 120 -4.36 13.88 33.81
C ASP A 120 -4.46 15.21 33.03
N PHE A 121 -3.92 15.24 31.81
CA PHE A 121 -4.05 16.38 30.90
C PHE A 121 -5.52 16.69 30.57
N MET A 122 -6.31 15.66 30.27
CA MET A 122 -7.72 15.85 29.94
C MET A 122 -8.53 16.31 31.16
N MET A 123 -8.27 15.77 32.35
CA MET A 123 -8.88 16.25 33.59
C MET A 123 -8.53 17.72 33.87
N ALA A 124 -7.32 18.16 33.56
CA ALA A 124 -6.94 19.57 33.69
C ALA A 124 -7.76 20.46 32.74
N ILE A 125 -7.99 20.03 31.50
CA ILE A 125 -8.85 20.75 30.53
C ILE A 125 -10.30 20.82 31.05
N GLU A 126 -10.86 19.72 31.56
CA GLU A 126 -12.22 19.75 32.14
C GLU A 126 -12.33 20.72 33.32
N ARG A 127 -11.30 20.78 34.17
CA ARG A 127 -11.25 21.73 35.31
C ARG A 127 -11.18 23.18 34.85
N ILE A 128 -10.38 23.49 33.82
CA ILE A 128 -10.21 24.85 33.30
C ILE A 128 -11.46 25.30 32.55
N THR A 129 -12.04 24.43 31.73
CA THR A 129 -13.17 24.77 30.86
C THR A 129 -14.53 24.65 31.54
N GLY A 130 -14.61 23.94 32.67
CA GLY A 130 -15.85 23.63 33.36
C GLY A 130 -16.77 22.66 32.60
N LYS A 131 -16.33 22.12 31.45
CA LYS A 131 -17.09 21.21 30.60
C LYS A 131 -16.56 19.79 30.78
N ARG A 132 -17.47 18.83 30.95
CA ARG A 132 -17.13 17.40 30.95
C ARG A 132 -17.19 16.83 29.56
N LEU A 133 -16.22 15.99 29.22
CA LEU A 133 -16.23 15.20 28.01
C LEU A 133 -17.13 13.97 28.19
N PRO A 134 -17.85 13.55 27.13
CA PRO A 134 -18.51 12.26 27.10
C PRO A 134 -17.53 11.10 27.37
N GLU A 135 -17.96 10.07 28.12
CA GLU A 135 -17.07 8.96 28.51
C GLU A 135 -16.44 8.22 27.33
N ASN A 136 -17.16 8.11 26.21
CA ASN A 136 -16.68 7.49 24.98
C ASN A 136 -15.52 8.29 24.35
N GLU A 137 -15.60 9.62 24.35
CA GLU A 137 -14.52 10.49 23.85
C GLU A 137 -13.30 10.44 24.80
N MET A 138 -13.55 10.51 26.11
CA MET A 138 -12.52 10.40 27.14
C MET A 138 -11.73 9.08 27.00
N LYS A 139 -12.43 7.94 26.87
CA LYS A 139 -11.80 6.63 26.67
C LYS A 139 -10.96 6.62 25.39
N ARG A 140 -11.49 7.11 24.26
CA ARG A 140 -10.76 7.12 22.99
C ARG A 140 -9.46 7.95 23.06
N LEU A 141 -9.49 9.09 23.75
CA LEU A 141 -8.33 9.99 23.88
C LEU A 141 -7.26 9.41 24.83
N VAL A 142 -7.68 8.73 25.90
CA VAL A 142 -6.79 8.16 26.92
C VAL A 142 -6.09 6.90 26.43
N TYR A 143 -6.81 5.93 25.85
CA TYR A 143 -6.28 4.59 25.57
C TYR A 143 -5.29 4.51 24.39
N GLY A 144 -5.12 5.61 23.65
CA GLY A 144 -4.19 5.71 22.53
C GLY A 144 -4.52 4.78 21.35
N PRO A 145 -3.74 4.86 20.26
CA PRO A 145 -3.93 3.99 19.10
C PRO A 145 -3.65 2.53 19.44
N GLU A 146 -4.45 1.62 18.90
CA GLU A 146 -4.16 0.19 18.94
C GLU A 146 -2.97 -0.16 18.04
N GLU A 147 -2.36 -1.33 18.23
CA GLU A 147 -1.27 -1.84 17.39
C GLU A 147 -1.63 -1.81 15.90
N ARG A 148 -2.87 -2.20 15.57
CA ARG A 148 -3.40 -2.12 14.21
C ARG A 148 -3.41 -0.68 13.67
N THR A 149 -3.73 0.30 14.51
CA THR A 149 -3.73 1.71 14.10
C THR A 149 -2.30 2.19 13.85
N LEU A 150 -1.34 1.78 14.68
CA LEU A 150 0.08 2.09 14.47
C LEU A 150 0.58 1.49 13.15
N VAL A 151 0.36 0.20 12.91
CA VAL A 151 0.76 -0.47 11.67
C VAL A 151 0.15 0.21 10.45
N ASN A 152 -1.15 0.50 10.49
CA ASN A 152 -1.83 1.17 9.36
C ASN A 152 -1.28 2.57 9.10
N THR A 153 -1.07 3.37 10.15
CA THR A 153 -0.56 4.75 10.01
C THR A 153 0.88 4.73 9.50
N SER A 154 1.73 3.87 10.05
CA SER A 154 3.12 3.73 9.59
C SER A 154 3.21 3.22 8.15
N LEU A 155 2.32 2.30 7.75
CA LEU A 155 2.20 1.85 6.38
C LEU A 155 1.77 2.99 5.44
N GLU A 156 0.72 3.74 5.82
CA GLU A 156 0.23 4.89 5.06
C GLU A 156 1.33 5.93 4.85
N ASP A 157 2.01 6.33 5.93
CA ASP A 157 3.12 7.30 5.88
C ASP A 157 4.25 6.81 4.96
N THR A 158 4.66 5.54 5.09
CA THR A 158 5.73 4.96 4.28
C THR A 158 5.35 4.94 2.80
N MET A 159 4.12 4.54 2.48
CA MET A 159 3.61 4.49 1.11
C MET A 159 3.46 5.90 0.52
N ALA A 160 3.04 6.88 1.31
CA ALA A 160 2.92 8.27 0.87
C ALA A 160 4.29 8.90 0.57
N VAL A 161 5.28 8.68 1.45
CA VAL A 161 6.66 9.14 1.25
C VAL A 161 7.26 8.50 0.00
N ALA A 162 7.16 7.17 -0.15
CA ALA A 162 7.70 6.47 -1.31
C ALA A 162 7.06 6.96 -2.63
N TYR A 163 5.74 7.21 -2.65
CA TYR A 163 5.10 7.80 -3.82
C TYR A 163 5.60 9.20 -4.13
N ASN A 164 5.75 10.06 -3.12
CA ASN A 164 6.26 11.41 -3.30
C ASN A 164 7.68 11.39 -3.88
N GLU A 165 8.55 10.49 -3.40
CA GLU A 165 9.89 10.31 -3.97
C GLU A 165 9.84 9.91 -5.45
N ILE A 166 8.98 8.95 -5.83
CA ILE A 166 8.80 8.53 -7.23
C ILE A 166 8.28 9.69 -8.08
N ARG A 167 7.30 10.45 -7.57
CA ARG A 167 6.72 11.61 -8.24
C ARG A 167 7.74 12.72 -8.44
N GLU A 168 8.56 13.00 -7.42
CA GLU A 168 9.65 13.97 -7.50
C GLU A 168 10.69 13.55 -8.53
N THR A 169 11.12 12.28 -8.53
CA THR A 169 11.99 11.74 -9.58
C THR A 169 11.36 11.94 -10.96
N ARG A 170 10.09 11.57 -11.15
CA ARG A 170 9.39 11.81 -12.43
C ARG A 170 9.37 13.30 -12.83
N THR A 171 9.18 14.19 -11.87
CA THR A 171 9.15 15.64 -12.10
C THR A 171 10.53 16.18 -12.51
N GLN A 172 11.62 15.67 -11.91
CA GLN A 172 12.99 16.04 -12.27
C GLN A 172 13.33 15.74 -13.74
N TYR A 173 12.71 14.72 -14.32
CA TYR A 173 12.81 14.38 -15.75
C TYR A 173 11.69 15.02 -16.60
N GLY A 174 11.15 16.16 -16.17
CA GLY A 174 10.15 16.93 -16.91
C GLY A 174 8.83 16.20 -17.15
N ASN A 175 8.48 15.22 -16.31
CA ASN A 175 7.36 14.30 -16.50
C ASN A 175 7.41 13.45 -17.78
N GLY A 176 8.56 13.40 -18.47
CA GLY A 176 8.76 12.63 -19.70
C GLY A 176 8.91 11.12 -19.48
N ILE A 177 9.12 10.69 -18.24
CA ILE A 177 9.19 9.28 -17.84
C ILE A 177 7.91 8.84 -17.12
N ASP A 178 7.63 7.53 -17.14
CA ASP A 178 6.52 6.94 -16.39
C ASP A 178 6.91 6.62 -14.94
N LEU A 179 5.93 6.22 -14.12
CA LEU A 179 6.13 5.90 -12.71
C LEU A 179 7.03 4.67 -12.51
N ARG A 180 7.02 3.70 -13.43
CA ARG A 180 7.87 2.51 -13.35
C ARG A 180 9.34 2.87 -13.54
N THR A 181 9.66 3.63 -14.58
CA THR A 181 11.01 4.14 -14.82
C THR A 181 11.47 5.02 -13.67
N ALA A 182 10.62 5.93 -13.18
CA ALA A 182 10.96 6.79 -12.04
C ALA A 182 11.24 5.96 -10.76
N SER A 183 10.46 4.91 -10.51
CA SER A 183 10.69 3.96 -9.42
C SER A 183 12.06 3.28 -9.55
N PHE A 184 12.40 2.73 -10.72
CA PHE A 184 13.69 2.10 -10.95
C PHE A 184 14.87 3.07 -10.78
N ILE A 185 14.78 4.29 -11.31
CA ILE A 185 15.81 5.32 -11.10
C ILE A 185 16.02 5.57 -9.61
N LYS A 186 14.94 5.72 -8.84
CA LYS A 186 15.01 5.96 -7.39
C LYS A 186 15.65 4.78 -6.65
N VAL A 187 15.28 3.55 -7.00
CA VAL A 187 15.84 2.32 -6.40
C VAL A 187 17.33 2.18 -6.72
N ILE A 188 17.72 2.34 -8.00
CA ILE A 188 19.13 2.27 -8.43
C ILE A 188 19.97 3.31 -7.68
N ASN A 189 19.49 4.55 -7.57
CA ASN A 189 20.20 5.61 -6.84
C ASN A 189 20.36 5.27 -5.35
N LYS A 190 19.32 4.75 -4.69
CA LYS A 190 19.40 4.31 -3.28
C LYS A 190 20.44 3.21 -3.10
N ILE A 191 20.45 2.21 -3.98
CA ILE A 191 21.42 1.11 -3.93
C ILE A 191 22.84 1.65 -4.18
N ALA A 192 23.02 2.50 -5.20
CA ALA A 192 24.32 3.06 -5.54
C ALA A 192 24.95 3.82 -4.36
N VAL A 193 24.17 4.66 -3.66
CA VAL A 193 24.64 5.37 -2.46
C VAL A 193 25.13 4.40 -1.39
N SER A 194 24.37 3.34 -1.10
CA SER A 194 24.79 2.32 -0.13
C SER A 194 26.09 1.62 -0.54
N TYR A 195 26.27 1.31 -1.83
CA TYR A 195 27.51 0.70 -2.33
C TYR A 195 28.72 1.65 -2.24
N MET A 196 28.52 2.95 -2.48
CA MET A 196 29.56 3.98 -2.35
C MET A 196 29.98 4.18 -0.88
N GLU A 197 29.02 4.22 0.04
CA GLU A 197 29.30 4.34 1.49
C GLU A 197 30.05 3.13 2.05
N LEU A 198 29.84 1.95 1.47
CA LEU A 198 30.57 0.72 1.84
C LEU A 198 31.98 0.62 1.25
N GLY A 199 32.38 1.55 0.36
CA GLY A 199 33.70 1.53 -0.29
C GLY A 199 33.91 0.33 -1.22
N ILE A 200 32.83 -0.30 -1.71
CA ILE A 200 32.89 -1.46 -2.62
C ILE A 200 33.28 -1.04 -4.03
N PHE A 201 32.98 0.20 -4.41
CA PHE A 201 33.46 0.82 -5.65
C PHE A 201 34.60 1.82 -5.34
N PRO A 202 35.63 1.89 -6.21
CA PRO A 202 36.78 2.77 -6.02
C PRO A 202 36.42 4.26 -6.10
#